data_AF-A0A542XKT5-F1
#
_entry.id   AF-A0A542XKT5-F1
#
_cell.length_a   1.000
_cell.length_b   1.000
_cell.length_c   1.000
_cell.angle_alpha   90.00
_cell.angle_beta   90.00
_cell.angle_gamma   90.00
#
_symmetry.space_group_name_H-M   'P 1'
#
loop_
_entity.id
_entity.type
_entity.pdbx_description
1 polymer ?
#
loop_
_entity_poly.entity_id
_entity_poly.type
_entity_poly.pdbx_seq_one_letter_code
_entity_poly.pdbx_strand_id
1 'polypeptide(L)' 'MSNNPVSLSWVFRPDRADQDQIAEHAGKPIHAVQRHTDDGNRVEVVLVDGVRVQAYRHEVVLG' A
#
# COMPACT_ATOMS: atom_id res chain seq x y z
N MET A 1 -18.41 -0.31 -27.88
CA MET A 1 -17.53 0.30 -26.85
C MET A 1 -16.88 -0.84 -26.09
N SER A 2 -15.55 -0.94 -26.08
CA SER A 2 -14.86 -2.01 -25.34
C SER A 2 -14.95 -1.71 -23.85
N ASN A 3 -15.72 -2.51 -23.12
CA ASN A 3 -15.80 -2.44 -21.66
C ASN A 3 -14.58 -3.18 -21.10
N ASN A 4 -13.38 -2.61 -21.28
CA ASN A 4 -12.20 -3.16 -20.63
C ASN A 4 -12.40 -3.01 -19.13
N PRO A 5 -12.31 -4.10 -18.35
CA PRO A 5 -12.38 -3.98 -16.90
C PRO A 5 -11.26 -3.04 -16.44
N VAL A 6 -11.62 -1.96 -15.75
CA VAL A 6 -10.65 -1.11 -15.08
C VAL A 6 -10.01 -1.99 -14.01
N SER A 7 -8.76 -2.38 -14.23
CA SER A 7 -8.00 -3.13 -13.23
C SER A 7 -7.69 -2.17 -12.08
N LEU A 8 -8.54 -2.18 -11.05
CA LEU A 8 -8.35 -1.40 -9.83
C LEU A 8 -7.14 -1.97 -9.07
N SER A 9 -5.96 -1.38 -9.27
CA SER A 9 -4.76 -1.73 -8.51
C SER A 9 -4.61 -0.78 -7.32
N TRP A 10 -4.40 -1.32 -6.12
CA TRP A 10 -4.05 -0.50 -4.97
C TRP A 10 -2.59 -0.05 -5.06
N VAL A 11 -2.30 1.15 -4.58
CA VAL A 11 -0.95 1.71 -4.51
C VAL A 11 -0.66 2.21 -3.10
N PHE A 12 0.61 2.10 -2.71
CA PHE A 12 1.07 2.55 -1.41
C PHE A 12 1.42 4.05 -1.42
N ARG A 13 0.84 4.84 -0.52
CA ARG A 13 1.09 6.29 -0.38
C ARG A 13 1.34 6.65 1.10
N PRO A 14 2.60 6.56 1.56
CA PRO A 14 2.94 6.91 2.93
C PRO A 14 2.75 8.41 3.20
N ASP A 15 2.24 8.75 4.39
CA ASP A 15 2.14 10.14 4.84
C ASP A 15 3.51 10.69 5.28
N ARG A 16 3.65 12.02 5.31
CA ARG A 16 4.89 12.76 5.58
C ARG A 16 5.58 12.44 6.91
N ALA A 17 4.86 11.87 7.88
CA ALA A 17 5.36 11.69 9.24
C ALA A 17 6.30 10.48 9.43
N ASP A 18 6.21 9.43 8.60
CA ASP A 18 6.98 8.17 8.75
C ASP A 18 8.05 7.99 7.63
N GLN A 19 8.39 9.07 6.92
CA GLN A 19 8.88 9.02 5.53
C GLN A 19 10.25 8.41 5.25
N ASP A 20 11.28 8.57 6.08
CA ASP A 20 12.65 8.40 5.54
C ASP A 20 12.97 6.97 5.10
N GLN A 21 12.36 5.94 5.70
CA GLN A 21 12.61 4.55 5.34
C GLN A 21 11.62 3.97 4.33
N ILE A 22 10.37 4.46 4.30
CA ILE A 22 9.30 3.87 3.47
C ILE A 22 8.89 4.76 2.29
N ALA A 23 9.36 6.00 2.21
CA ALA A 23 9.07 6.91 1.10
C ALA A 23 9.61 6.41 -0.24
N GLU A 24 10.69 5.62 -0.25
CA GLU A 24 11.21 4.98 -1.47
C GLU A 24 10.23 3.96 -2.08
N HIS A 25 9.20 3.58 -1.34
CA HIS A 25 8.15 2.67 -1.80
C HIS A 25 6.86 3.39 -2.20
N ALA A 26 6.81 4.72 -2.09
CA ALA A 26 5.65 5.51 -2.48
C ALA A 26 5.30 5.30 -3.97
N GLY A 27 4.00 5.14 -4.24
CA GLY A 27 3.46 4.89 -5.57
C GLY A 27 3.59 3.45 -6.06
N LYS A 28 4.27 2.56 -5.31
CA LYS A 28 4.38 1.15 -5.72
C LYS A 28 3.02 0.44 -5.64
N PRO A 29 2.69 -0.42 -6.63
CA PRO A 29 1.50 -1.24 -6.56
C PRO A 29 1.54 -2.23 -5.39
N ILE A 30 0.37 -2.49 -4.81
CA ILE A 30 0.19 -3.39 -3.68
C ILE A 30 -0.25 -4.76 -4.21
N HIS A 31 0.44 -5.80 -3.74
CA HIS A 31 0.08 -7.19 -3.97
C HIS A 31 -0.94 -7.68 -2.95
N ALA A 32 -0.75 -7.37 -1.67
CA ALA A 32 -1.63 -7.80 -0.60
C ALA A 32 -1.59 -6.85 0.60
N VAL A 33 -2.69 -6.83 1.37
CA VAL A 33 -2.78 -6.12 2.65
C VAL A 33 -3.23 -7.12 3.70
N GLN A 34 -2.46 -7.26 4.77
CA GLN A 34 -2.82 -8.12 5.89
C GLN A 34 -4.02 -7.55 6.64
N ARG A 35 -4.89 -8.45 7.10
CA ARG A 35 -6.14 -8.07 7.77
C ARG A 35 -5.91 -7.54 9.18
N HIS A 36 -4.90 -8.10 9.85
CA HIS A 36 -4.56 -7.80 11.22
C HIS A 36 -3.66 -6.57 11.29
N THR A 37 -3.88 -5.77 12.33
CA THR A 37 -3.02 -4.64 12.67
C THR A 37 -2.03 -5.02 13.77
N ASP A 38 -0.89 -4.35 13.80
CA ASP A 38 0.03 -4.38 14.94
C ASP A 38 -0.50 -3.56 16.13
N ASP A 39 0.27 -3.50 17.21
CA ASP A 39 -0.05 -2.74 18.43
C ASP A 39 -0.17 -1.22 18.17
N GLY A 40 0.37 -0.73 17.06
CA GLY A 40 0.30 0.65 16.58
C GLY A 40 -0.85 0.92 15.60
N ASN A 41 -1.76 -0.05 15.40
CA ASN A 41 -2.86 0.01 14.44
C ASN A 41 -2.41 0.12 12.96
N ARG A 42 -1.18 -0.31 12.65
CA ARG A 42 -0.65 -0.41 11.28
C ARG A 42 -0.91 -1.80 10.70
N VAL A 43 -1.12 -1.88 9.39
CA VAL A 43 -1.26 -3.13 8.63
C VAL A 43 0.02 -3.42 7.87
N GLU A 44 0.37 -4.71 7.74
CA GLU A 44 1.42 -5.14 6.84
C GLU A 44 0.90 -5.07 5.38
N VAL A 45 1.63 -4.33 4.55
CA VAL A 45 1.38 -4.19 3.11
C VAL A 45 2.51 -4.89 2.36
N VAL A 46 2.14 -5.81 1.47
CA VAL A 46 3.08 -6.49 0.57
C VAL A 46 2.99 -5.81 -0.79
N LEU A 47 4.10 -5.27 -1.25
CA LEU A 47 4.23 -4.63 -2.57
C LEU A 47 4.44 -5.69 -3.66
N VAL A 48 4.22 -5.33 -4.91
CA VAL A 48 4.37 -6.25 -6.06
C VAL A 48 5.80 -6.78 -6.26
N ASP A 49 6.81 -6.09 -5.73
CA ASP A 49 8.21 -6.54 -5.72
C ASP A 49 8.54 -7.46 -4.53
N GLY A 50 7.54 -7.79 -3.70
CA GLY A 50 7.67 -8.65 -2.53
C GLY A 50 8.13 -7.95 -1.25
N VAL A 51 8.43 -6.64 -1.32
CA VAL A 51 8.78 -5.84 -0.14
C VAL A 51 7.57 -5.74 0.79
N ARG A 52 7.83 -5.79 2.09
CA ARG A 52 6.81 -5.67 3.14
C ARG A 52 7.03 -4.39 3.94
N VAL A 53 5.98 -3.60 4.10
CA VAL A 53 6.00 -2.35 4.87
C VAL A 53 4.89 -2.37 5.90
N GLN A 54 5.11 -1.73 7.05
CA GLN A 54 4.04 -1.43 8.00
C GLN A 54 3.46 -0.06 7.67
N ALA A 55 2.16 0.01 7.45
CA ALA A 55 1.47 1.19 6.96
C ALA A 55 0.12 1.37 7.65
N TYR A 56 -0.39 2.58 7.74
CA TYR A 56 -1.78 2.80 8.11
C TYR A 56 -2.71 2.45 6.96
N ARG A 57 -3.93 2.00 7.27
CA ARG A 57 -4.93 1.65 6.23
C ARG A 57 -5.24 2.79 5.26
N HIS A 58 -5.11 4.05 5.69
CA HIS A 58 -5.36 5.22 4.83
C HIS A 58 -4.23 5.47 3.82
N GLU A 59 -3.07 4.83 3.98
CA GLU A 59 -1.94 4.90 3.05
C GLU A 59 -2.08 3.88 1.91
N VAL A 60 -3.06 2.98 1.99
CA VAL A 60 -3.45 2.07 0.91
C VAL A 60 -4.58 2.74 0.12
N VAL A 61 -4.28 3.20 -1.10
CA VAL A 61 -5.25 3.93 -1.93
C VAL A 61 -5.49 3.23 -3.25
N LEU A 62 -6.66 3.46 -3.87
CA LEU A 62 -6.90 3.05 -5.26
C LEU A 62 -6.00 3.87 -6.19
N GLY A 63 -5.28 3.17 -7.08
CA GLY A 63 -4.43 3.73 -8.12
C GLY A 63 -5.16 4.01 -9.43
#